data_AF-A0A2N8DMF3-F1
#
_entry.id   AF-A0A2N8DMF3-F1
#
_cell.length_a   1.000
_cell.length_b   1.000
_cell.length_c   1.000
_cell.angle_alpha   90.00
_cell.angle_beta   90.00
_cell.angle_gamma   90.00
#
_symmetry.space_group_name_H-M   'P 1'
#
loop_
_entity.id
_entity.type
_entity.pdbx_description
1 polymer ?
#
loop_
_entity_poly.entity_id
_entity_poly.type
_entity_poly.pdbx_seq_one_letter_code
_entity_poly.pdbx_strand_id
1 'polypeptide(L)'
;MKTTFETALDQHEISEFFKGEGIYFARGSDWGDHLYVSNWQEMCSVLKNQKTPQSLLTKIFEDYAKYLSENYEDATGLLSNIAAYYILKNRISFLSDEKYDLTESLDKKAKNNVSTLFRLLRKEYDKKNETSSKYSFEQELQILKNNGCAIDIEKL
;
A
#
# COMPACT_ATOMS: atom_id res chain seq x y z
N MET A 1 -11.14 -1.03 -22.95
CA MET A 1 -10.01 -0.12 -22.66
C MET A 1 -9.24 -0.77 -21.51
N LYS A 2 -7.90 -0.85 -21.58
CA LYS A 2 -7.11 -1.39 -20.47
C LYS A 2 -7.07 -0.37 -19.33
N THR A 3 -7.09 -0.86 -18.09
CA THR A 3 -6.91 -0.03 -16.89
C THR A 3 -5.44 0.40 -16.75
N THR A 4 -5.16 1.37 -15.87
CA THR A 4 -3.75 1.74 -15.60
C THR A 4 -3.00 0.60 -14.91
N PHE A 5 -3.68 -0.14 -14.02
CA PHE A 5 -3.14 -1.37 -13.44
C PHE A 5 -2.79 -2.45 -14.48
N GLU A 6 -3.69 -2.75 -15.44
CA GLU A 6 -3.41 -3.71 -16.52
C GLU A 6 -2.24 -3.24 -17.39
N THR A 7 -2.14 -1.93 -17.62
CA THR A 7 -1.02 -1.34 -18.35
C THR A 7 0.30 -1.52 -17.61
N ALA A 8 0.32 -1.33 -16.29
CA ALA A 8 1.49 -1.57 -15.44
C ALA A 8 1.93 -3.03 -15.46
N LEU A 9 0.98 -3.97 -15.43
CA LEU A 9 1.29 -5.39 -15.56
C LEU A 9 1.96 -5.71 -16.90
N ASP A 10 1.42 -5.18 -18.02
CA ASP A 10 1.96 -5.42 -19.36
C ASP A 10 3.36 -4.83 -19.56
N GLN A 11 3.63 -3.68 -18.93
CA GLN A 11 4.90 -2.96 -19.07
C GLN A 11 5.94 -3.35 -18.02
N HIS A 12 5.59 -4.23 -17.06
CA HIS A 12 6.42 -4.57 -15.90
C HIS A 12 6.70 -3.37 -14.97
N GLU A 13 5.76 -2.44 -14.88
CA GLU A 13 5.85 -1.15 -14.15
C GLU A 13 5.00 -1.16 -12.87
N ILE A 14 4.91 -2.30 -12.21
CA ILE A 14 4.09 -2.46 -10.99
C ILE A 14 4.61 -1.61 -9.83
N SER A 15 5.91 -1.40 -9.77
CA SER A 15 6.52 -0.54 -8.75
C SER A 15 6.05 0.90 -8.93
N GLU A 16 6.14 1.41 -10.15
CA GLU A 16 5.72 2.73 -10.58
C GLU A 16 4.21 2.93 -10.35
N PHE A 17 3.41 1.88 -10.58
CA PHE A 17 1.98 1.89 -10.27
C PHE A 17 1.68 2.12 -8.79
N PHE A 18 2.37 1.41 -7.89
CA PHE A 18 2.18 1.59 -6.45
C PHE A 18 2.76 2.91 -5.93
N LYS A 19 3.80 3.44 -6.56
CA LYS A 19 4.36 4.76 -6.26
C LYS A 19 3.53 5.91 -6.84
N GLY A 20 2.62 5.62 -7.77
CA GLY A 20 1.85 6.64 -8.48
C GLY A 20 2.72 7.49 -9.40
N GLU A 21 3.78 6.92 -9.97
CA GLU A 21 4.69 7.62 -10.86
C GLU A 21 4.13 7.74 -12.29
N GLY A 22 4.48 8.82 -12.99
CA GLY A 22 4.13 9.02 -14.39
C GLY A 22 2.62 8.92 -14.65
N ILE A 23 2.24 7.98 -15.52
CA ILE A 23 0.83 7.79 -15.93
C ILE A 23 -0.04 7.15 -14.83
N TYR A 24 0.58 6.62 -13.77
CA TYR A 24 -0.12 5.96 -12.65
C TYR A 24 -0.52 6.92 -11.55
N PHE A 25 -0.18 8.20 -11.70
CA PHE A 25 -0.55 9.25 -10.77
C PHE A 25 -2.07 9.52 -10.81
N ALA A 26 -2.81 8.92 -9.88
CA ALA A 26 -4.21 9.23 -9.64
C ALA A 26 -4.37 10.57 -8.89
N ARG A 27 -4.93 11.58 -9.57
CA ARG A 27 -5.20 12.90 -8.99
C ARG A 27 -6.43 12.90 -8.09
N GLY A 28 -6.30 13.52 -6.91
CA GLY A 28 -7.44 13.90 -6.10
C GLY A 28 -8.24 15.06 -6.68
N SER A 29 -9.53 15.15 -6.32
CA SER A 29 -10.39 16.26 -6.73
C SER A 29 -9.96 17.59 -6.11
N ASP A 30 -9.32 17.53 -4.95
CA ASP A 30 -9.16 18.72 -4.11
C ASP A 30 -7.70 19.17 -4.00
N TRP A 31 -6.72 18.28 -4.17
CA TRP A 31 -5.30 18.58 -3.98
C TRP A 31 -4.44 17.67 -4.86
N GLY A 32 -3.33 18.21 -5.39
CA GLY A 32 -2.40 17.53 -6.31
C GLY A 32 -1.57 16.40 -5.69
N ASP A 33 -2.13 15.69 -4.69
CA ASP A 33 -1.55 14.52 -4.06
C ASP A 33 -2.03 13.24 -4.76
N HIS A 34 -1.22 12.18 -4.66
CA HIS A 34 -1.57 10.88 -5.22
C HIS A 34 -2.67 10.19 -4.39
N LEU A 35 -3.78 9.82 -5.03
CA LEU A 35 -4.85 9.03 -4.41
C LEU A 35 -4.59 7.53 -4.52
N TYR A 36 -3.82 7.01 -3.57
CA TYR A 36 -3.53 5.57 -3.45
C TYR A 36 -4.81 4.71 -3.44
N VAL A 37 -5.87 5.15 -2.75
CA VAL A 37 -7.16 4.40 -2.70
C VAL A 37 -7.75 4.18 -4.10
N SER A 38 -7.60 5.14 -5.02
CA SER A 38 -8.10 5.00 -6.39
C SER A 38 -7.36 3.94 -7.17
N ASN A 39 -6.02 3.90 -7.08
CA ASN A 39 -5.21 2.84 -7.69
C ASN A 39 -5.60 1.47 -7.13
N TRP A 40 -5.77 1.37 -5.81
CA TRP A 40 -6.23 0.12 -5.18
C TRP A 40 -7.61 -0.32 -5.64
N GLN A 41 -8.57 0.61 -5.78
CA GLN A 41 -9.91 0.29 -6.29
C GLN A 41 -9.85 -0.23 -7.73
N GLU A 42 -9.06 0.41 -8.60
CA GLU A 42 -8.88 -0.02 -9.99
C GLU A 42 -8.24 -1.42 -10.05
N MET A 43 -7.14 -1.63 -9.33
CA MET A 43 -6.47 -2.94 -9.22
C MET A 43 -7.44 -4.02 -8.72
N CYS A 44 -8.18 -3.75 -7.65
CA CYS A 44 -9.15 -4.71 -7.10
C CYS A 44 -10.30 -4.99 -8.08
N SER A 45 -10.70 -4.03 -8.91
CA SER A 45 -11.73 -4.23 -9.94
C SER A 45 -11.30 -5.23 -11.02
N VAL A 46 -10.00 -5.34 -11.27
CA VAL A 46 -9.39 -6.32 -12.18
C VAL A 46 -9.18 -7.65 -11.46
N LEU A 47 -8.57 -7.62 -10.27
CA LEU A 47 -8.20 -8.82 -9.51
C LEU A 47 -9.41 -9.66 -9.13
N LYS A 48 -10.56 -9.05 -8.77
CA LYS A 48 -11.77 -9.80 -8.37
C LYS A 48 -12.28 -10.80 -9.41
N ASN A 49 -11.88 -10.67 -10.68
CA ASN A 49 -12.27 -11.57 -11.76
C ASN A 49 -11.25 -12.70 -12.01
N GLN A 50 -10.14 -12.73 -11.26
CA GLN A 50 -9.10 -13.74 -11.35
C GLN A 50 -9.46 -14.97 -10.51
N LYS A 51 -8.91 -16.14 -10.87
CA LYS A 51 -9.18 -17.41 -10.15
C LYS A 51 -8.68 -17.40 -8.70
N THR A 52 -7.54 -16.76 -8.46
CA THR A 52 -6.85 -16.72 -7.15
C THR A 52 -6.46 -15.28 -6.81
N PRO A 53 -7.44 -14.40 -6.56
CA PRO A 53 -7.23 -12.95 -6.48
C PRO A 53 -6.31 -12.55 -5.33
N GLN A 54 -6.46 -13.17 -4.15
CA GLN A 54 -5.63 -12.93 -2.98
C GLN A 54 -4.17 -13.33 -3.22
N SER A 55 -3.93 -14.52 -3.78
CA SER A 55 -2.57 -15.00 -4.08
C SER A 55 -1.86 -14.09 -5.09
N LEU A 56 -2.59 -13.63 -6.12
CA LEU A 56 -2.06 -12.71 -7.11
C LEU A 56 -1.74 -11.34 -6.49
N LEU A 57 -2.65 -10.80 -5.67
CA LEU A 57 -2.42 -9.56 -4.93
C LEU A 57 -1.16 -9.67 -4.05
N THR A 58 -1.06 -10.73 -3.24
CA THR A 58 0.09 -10.94 -2.35
C THR A 58 1.38 -10.96 -3.15
N LYS A 59 1.44 -11.70 -4.26
CA LYS A 59 2.65 -11.76 -5.09
C LYS A 59 3.04 -10.40 -5.67
N ILE A 60 2.06 -9.67 -6.23
CA ILE A 60 2.27 -8.35 -6.82
C ILE A 60 2.78 -7.36 -5.76
N PHE A 61 2.15 -7.34 -4.58
CA PHE A 61 2.54 -6.44 -3.50
C PHE A 61 3.89 -6.82 -2.88
N GLU A 62 4.20 -8.11 -2.78
CA GLU A 62 5.51 -8.59 -2.37
C GLU A 62 6.60 -8.12 -3.32
N ASP A 63 6.40 -8.24 -4.64
CA ASP A 63 7.37 -7.79 -5.63
C ASP A 63 7.65 -6.29 -5.49
N TYR A 64 6.61 -5.48 -5.24
CA TYR A 64 6.78 -4.07 -4.87
C TYR A 64 7.56 -3.88 -3.56
N ALA A 65 7.08 -4.46 -2.46
CA ALA A 65 7.61 -4.24 -1.13
C ALA A 65 9.05 -4.74 -0.94
N LYS A 66 9.48 -5.77 -1.68
CA LYS A 66 10.83 -6.35 -1.59
C LYS A 66 11.94 -5.44 -2.11
N TYR A 67 11.63 -4.51 -3.00
CA TYR A 67 12.62 -3.68 -3.70
C TYR A 67 12.53 -2.19 -3.38
N LEU A 68 11.63 -1.81 -2.47
CA LEU A 68 11.65 -0.48 -1.86
C LEU A 68 12.98 -0.23 -1.17
N SER A 69 13.54 0.96 -1.39
CA SER A 69 14.77 1.41 -0.77
C SER A 69 14.50 1.93 0.64
N GLU A 70 15.48 1.78 1.55
CA GLU A 70 15.41 2.35 2.91
C GLU A 70 15.57 3.88 2.88
N ASN A 71 14.57 4.57 2.34
CA ASN A 71 14.48 6.01 2.28
C ASN A 71 13.08 6.49 2.66
N TYR A 72 12.98 7.79 2.94
CA TYR A 72 11.75 8.38 3.45
C TYR A 72 10.58 8.30 2.45
N GLU A 73 10.84 8.55 1.17
CA GLU A 73 9.83 8.59 0.11
C GLU A 73 9.17 7.22 -0.07
N ASP A 74 9.97 6.17 -0.27
CA ASP A 74 9.50 4.79 -0.38
C ASP A 74 8.77 4.34 0.89
N ALA A 75 9.25 4.74 2.07
CA ALA A 75 8.60 4.41 3.33
C ALA A 75 7.21 5.08 3.45
N THR A 76 7.08 6.36 3.09
CA THR A 76 5.79 7.04 3.10
C THR A 76 4.83 6.48 2.05
N GLY A 77 5.30 6.18 0.84
CA GLY A 77 4.49 5.53 -0.19
C GLY A 77 4.02 4.14 0.23
N LEU A 78 4.84 3.38 0.95
CA LEU A 78 4.43 2.11 1.54
C LEU A 78 3.34 2.29 2.61
N LEU A 79 3.50 3.26 3.52
CA LEU A 79 2.46 3.59 4.50
C LEU A 79 1.13 3.92 3.82
N SER A 80 1.13 4.76 2.80
CA SER A 80 -0.08 5.14 2.07
C SER A 80 -0.73 3.96 1.34
N ASN A 81 0.07 3.05 0.77
CA ASN A 81 -0.44 1.83 0.15
C ASN A 81 -1.07 0.87 1.16
N ILE A 82 -0.42 0.64 2.31
CA ILE A 82 -0.97 -0.19 3.38
C ILE A 82 -2.24 0.43 3.97
N ALA A 83 -2.28 1.76 4.12
CA ALA A 83 -3.48 2.48 4.54
C ALA A 83 -4.63 2.28 3.54
N ALA A 84 -4.36 2.43 2.24
CA ALA A 84 -5.35 2.20 1.20
C ALA A 84 -5.90 0.76 1.21
N TYR A 85 -5.04 -0.24 1.40
CA TYR A 85 -5.46 -1.63 1.60
C TYR A 85 -6.45 -1.76 2.77
N TYR A 86 -6.08 -1.29 3.96
CA TYR A 86 -6.94 -1.43 5.14
C TYR A 86 -8.25 -0.66 5.04
N ILE A 87 -8.26 0.51 4.39
CA ILE A 87 -9.50 1.25 4.08
C ILE A 87 -10.47 0.42 3.22
N LEU A 88 -9.94 -0.36 2.28
CA LEU A 88 -10.72 -1.15 1.33
C LEU A 88 -10.97 -2.58 1.78
N LYS A 89 -10.22 -3.10 2.77
CA LYS A 89 -10.27 -4.50 3.23
C LYS A 89 -11.70 -4.99 3.48
N ASN A 90 -12.51 -4.18 4.16
CA ASN A 90 -13.90 -4.52 4.49
C ASN A 90 -14.93 -4.06 3.43
N ARG A 91 -14.49 -3.41 2.34
CA ARG A 91 -15.35 -2.90 1.26
C ARG A 91 -15.32 -3.78 0.02
N ILE A 92 -14.31 -4.63 -0.12
CA ILE A 92 -14.09 -5.50 -1.27
C ILE A 92 -13.95 -6.94 -0.75
N SER A 93 -14.94 -7.80 -1.05
CA SER A 93 -15.09 -9.13 -0.43
C SER A 93 -13.78 -9.93 -0.38
N PHE A 94 -13.11 -10.09 -1.53
CA PHE A 94 -11.92 -10.93 -1.60
C PHE A 94 -10.74 -10.42 -0.75
N LEU A 95 -10.73 -9.16 -0.31
CA LEU A 95 -9.70 -8.64 0.60
C LEU A 95 -9.90 -9.07 2.06
N SER A 96 -11.07 -9.60 2.40
CA SER A 96 -11.43 -10.06 3.75
C SER A 96 -11.86 -11.53 3.83
N ASP A 97 -12.09 -12.18 2.68
CA ASP A 97 -12.51 -13.58 2.61
C ASP A 97 -11.48 -14.50 3.30
N GLU A 98 -11.98 -15.54 3.98
CA GLU A 98 -11.16 -16.56 4.66
C GLU A 98 -10.14 -16.00 5.68
N LYS A 99 -10.44 -14.83 6.28
CA LYS A 99 -9.54 -14.12 7.22
C LYS A 99 -8.22 -13.67 6.57
N TYR A 100 -8.21 -13.50 5.25
CA TYR A 100 -7.05 -12.98 4.55
C TYR A 100 -6.60 -11.62 5.10
N ASP A 101 -5.30 -11.49 5.32
CA ASP A 101 -4.63 -10.22 5.57
C ASP A 101 -3.38 -10.15 4.70
N LEU A 102 -3.29 -9.13 3.85
CA LEU A 102 -2.19 -8.97 2.91
C LEU A 102 -0.84 -8.87 3.64
N THR A 103 -0.78 -8.07 4.71
CA THR A 103 0.47 -7.81 5.43
C THR A 103 0.96 -9.04 6.19
N GLU A 104 0.03 -9.83 6.74
CA GLU A 104 0.35 -11.13 7.35
C GLU A 104 0.76 -12.18 6.32
N SER A 105 0.24 -12.09 5.10
CA SER A 105 0.49 -13.08 4.03
C SER A 105 1.82 -12.88 3.31
N LEU A 106 2.50 -11.76 3.52
CA LEU A 106 3.79 -11.48 2.89
C LEU A 106 4.87 -12.50 3.28
N ASP A 107 5.76 -12.79 2.34
CA ASP A 107 6.96 -13.57 2.61
C ASP A 107 7.93 -12.86 3.56
N LYS A 108 8.91 -13.62 4.07
CA LYS A 108 9.88 -13.13 5.04
C LYS A 108 10.68 -11.92 4.54
N LYS A 109 11.01 -11.87 3.25
CA LYS A 109 11.83 -10.79 2.70
C LYS A 109 11.04 -9.49 2.64
N ALA A 110 9.80 -9.55 2.14
CA ALA A 110 8.89 -8.42 2.10
C ALA A 110 8.60 -7.92 3.52
N LYS A 111 8.27 -8.81 4.48
CA LYS A 111 8.03 -8.45 5.89
C LYS A 111 9.20 -7.70 6.52
N ASN A 112 10.42 -8.22 6.33
CA ASN A 112 11.63 -7.58 6.85
C ASN A 112 11.81 -6.16 6.28
N ASN A 113 11.52 -5.96 4.99
CA ASN A 113 11.65 -4.64 4.38
C ASN A 113 10.55 -3.70 4.88
N VAL A 114 9.30 -4.15 4.93
CA VAL A 114 8.17 -3.40 5.48
C VAL A 114 8.45 -2.95 6.91
N SER A 115 8.90 -3.86 7.79
CA SER A 115 9.18 -3.50 9.19
C SER A 115 10.35 -2.52 9.31
N THR A 116 11.34 -2.61 8.43
CA THR A 116 12.47 -1.66 8.36
C THR A 116 12.00 -0.26 7.97
N LEU A 117 11.18 -0.14 6.93
CA LEU A 117 10.64 1.14 6.48
C LEU A 117 9.70 1.77 7.51
N PHE A 118 8.89 0.99 8.21
CA PHE A 118 8.04 1.53 9.29
C PHE A 118 8.87 2.04 10.48
N ARG A 119 9.97 1.36 10.85
CA ARG A 119 10.91 1.86 11.86
C ARG A 119 11.68 3.10 11.40
N LEU A 120 11.88 3.29 10.09
CA LEU A 120 12.42 4.53 9.55
C LEU A 120 11.43 5.68 9.75
N LEU A 121 10.16 5.48 9.38
CA LEU A 121 9.10 6.48 9.59
C LEU A 121 8.97 6.88 11.06
N ARG A 122 9.08 5.91 11.99
CA ARG A 122 9.09 6.18 13.43
C ARG A 122 10.12 7.25 13.85
N LYS A 123 11.26 7.30 13.18
CA LYS A 123 12.36 8.23 13.51
C LYS A 123 12.25 9.58 12.79
N GLU A 124 11.63 9.60 11.62
CA GLU A 124 11.72 10.70 10.66
C GLU A 124 10.41 11.38 10.32
N TYR A 125 9.27 10.68 10.36
CA TYR A 125 7.99 11.15 9.82
C TYR A 125 7.53 12.45 10.46
N ASP A 126 7.46 12.52 11.79
CA ASP A 126 6.97 13.73 12.47
C ASP A 126 7.92 14.92 12.24
N LYS A 127 9.24 14.66 12.14
CA LYS A 127 10.24 15.71 11.87
C LYS A 127 10.14 16.26 10.45
N LYS A 128 9.87 15.38 9.48
CA LYS A 128 9.78 15.76 8.07
C LYS A 128 8.43 16.37 7.70
N ASN A 129 7.38 16.12 8.49
CA ASN A 129 6.04 16.66 8.25
C ASN A 129 5.54 17.64 9.32
N GLU A 130 6.44 18.26 10.10
CA GLU A 130 6.08 19.15 11.22
C GLU A 130 5.07 20.25 10.82
N THR A 131 5.07 20.67 9.55
CA THR A 131 4.21 21.74 9.02
C THR A 131 3.22 21.29 7.95
N SER A 132 3.26 20.03 7.51
CA SER A 132 2.53 19.56 6.32
C SER A 132 1.60 18.37 6.56
N SER A 133 1.87 17.52 7.56
CA SER A 133 0.98 16.38 7.81
C SER A 133 -0.17 16.75 8.72
N LYS A 134 -1.34 16.20 8.40
CA LYS A 134 -2.55 16.27 9.22
C LYS A 134 -2.46 15.37 10.46
N TYR A 135 -1.61 14.33 10.41
CA TYR A 135 -1.50 13.31 11.44
C TYR A 135 -0.04 13.08 11.82
N SER A 136 0.23 12.82 13.10
CA SER A 136 1.51 12.25 13.50
C SER A 136 1.63 10.79 13.07
N PHE A 137 2.85 10.25 13.03
CA PHE A 137 3.06 8.85 12.68
C PHE A 137 2.31 7.89 13.60
N GLU A 138 2.22 8.21 14.89
CA GLU A 138 1.43 7.40 15.83
C GLU A 138 -0.06 7.43 15.51
N GLN A 139 -0.58 8.58 15.07
CA GLN A 139 -1.98 8.70 14.63
C GLN A 139 -2.22 7.89 13.35
N GLU A 140 -1.28 7.88 12.40
CA GLU A 140 -1.35 7.03 11.20
C GLU A 140 -1.45 5.54 11.56
N LEU A 141 -0.60 5.06 12.49
CA LEU A 141 -0.68 3.68 12.97
C LEU A 141 -2.01 3.37 13.68
N GLN A 142 -2.55 4.32 14.42
CA GLN A 142 -3.85 4.16 15.05
C GLN A 142 -4.98 4.11 14.00
N ILE A 143 -4.87 4.87 12.90
CA ILE A 143 -5.80 4.80 11.77
C ILE A 143 -5.73 3.42 11.11
N LEU A 144 -4.53 2.85 10.90
CA LEU A 144 -4.39 1.48 10.39
C LEU A 144 -5.09 0.47 11.29
N LYS A 145 -4.86 0.54 12.61
CA LYS A 145 -5.51 -0.34 13.60
C LYS A 145 -7.03 -0.21 13.57
N ASN A 146 -7.54 1.02 13.52
CA ASN A 146 -8.98 1.28 13.44
C ASN A 146 -9.61 0.74 12.15
N ASN A 147 -8.83 0.60 11.07
CA ASN A 147 -9.26 -0.02 9.81
C ASN A 147 -9.01 -1.54 9.76
N GLY A 148 -8.61 -2.18 10.87
CA GLY A 148 -8.51 -3.63 10.99
C GLY A 148 -7.10 -4.22 10.83
N CYS A 149 -6.05 -3.40 10.90
CA CYS A 149 -4.67 -3.88 11.06
C CYS A 149 -4.46 -4.39 12.49
N ALA A 150 -4.47 -5.72 12.68
CA ALA A 150 -4.29 -6.33 14.00
C ALA A 150 -2.82 -6.52 14.38
N ILE A 151 -1.90 -6.41 13.42
CA ILE A 151 -0.47 -6.65 13.61
C ILE A 151 0.31 -5.39 13.98
N ASP A 152 1.45 -5.62 14.62
CA ASP A 152 2.48 -4.62 14.83
C ASP A 152 3.43 -4.61 13.62
N ILE A 153 3.18 -3.72 12.66
CA ILE A 153 3.93 -3.65 11.38
C ILE A 153 5.44 -3.41 11.62
N GLU A 154 5.80 -2.68 12.69
CA GLU A 154 7.20 -2.43 13.05
C GLU A 154 7.94 -3.71 13.50
N LYS A 155 7.21 -4.80 13.78
CA LYS A 155 7.70 -6.09 14.28
C LYS A 155 7.34 -7.31 13.41
N LEU A 156 6.94 -7.09 12.16
CA LEU A 156 6.72 -8.14 11.16
C LEU A 156 7.95 -9.04 10.94
#